data_AF-A0AAE2D0I2-F1
#
_entry.id   AF-A0AAE2D0I2-F1
#
_cell.length_a   1.000
_cell.length_b   1.000
_cell.length_c   1.000
_cell.angle_alpha   90.00
_cell.angle_beta   90.00
_cell.angle_gamma   90.00
#
_symmetry.space_group_name_H-M   'P 1'
#
loop_
_entity.id
_entity.type
_entity.pdbx_description
1 polymer ?
#
loop_
_entity_poly.entity_id
_entity_poly.type
_entity_poly.pdbx_seq_one_letter_code
_entity_poly.pdbx_strand_id
1 'polypeptide(L)'
;MRTSNHLIGFLNFLTFLLSIPILGGGIWLSSRANNTDCMKFLQWPVIIIGVAIMVVSLAGFAGACYRNNFLMYLYLWAMFFIVAALIGFVIFAYAVTDKGSGQPVLNRVYLDYSLRDYSGTWLSDRVASESYWSKISSCIRDSHVCRKMGRTFAGVPESAEMFYLRKLSPIESGCCKPPTSCGFTYINETVWNPGGGLVGSDPDCLRWSNDQEQLCYNCDSCKAGVLASLKKSWRKVSVINIVILILLVILYVVACAAFRHNKRIDNDEPYGETRMEKAQPSRIHF
;
A
#
# COMPACT_ATOMS: atom_id res chain seq x y z
N MET A 1 27.14 19.80 23.54
CA MET A 1 27.44 19.77 22.08
C MET A 1 27.66 18.34 21.54
N ARG A 2 28.51 17.49 22.14
CA ARG A 2 28.77 16.11 21.67
C ARG A 2 27.50 15.23 21.56
N THR A 3 26.64 15.25 22.58
CA THR A 3 25.39 14.47 22.62
C THR A 3 24.38 14.84 21.52
N SER A 4 24.29 16.11 21.12
CA SER A 4 23.38 16.56 20.06
C SER A 4 23.77 16.01 18.68
N ASN A 5 25.06 15.94 18.37
CA ASN A 5 25.54 15.43 17.08
C ASN A 5 25.35 13.90 16.98
N HIS A 6 25.58 13.18 18.08
CA HIS A 6 25.29 11.75 18.16
C HIS A 6 23.78 11.46 18.03
N LEU A 7 22.93 12.30 18.62
CA LEU A 7 21.47 12.20 18.49
C LEU A 7 21.02 12.39 17.03
N ILE A 8 21.49 13.44 16.34
CA ILE A 8 21.12 13.69 14.95
C ILE A 8 21.61 12.58 14.01
N GLY A 9 22.82 12.05 14.25
CA GLY A 9 23.33 10.88 13.51
C GLY A 9 22.45 9.64 13.72
N PHE A 10 22.05 9.38 14.97
CA PHE A 10 21.15 8.26 15.30
C PHE A 10 19.76 8.41 14.68
N LEU A 11 19.18 9.62 14.71
CA LEU A 11 17.87 9.90 14.10
C LEU A 11 17.90 9.65 12.58
N ASN A 12 18.97 10.07 11.88
CA ASN A 12 19.13 9.84 10.44
C ASN A 12 19.36 8.36 10.08
N PHE A 13 20.08 7.63 10.93
CA PHE A 13 20.21 6.18 10.77
C PHE A 13 18.86 5.48 10.94
N LEU A 14 18.04 5.92 11.91
CA LEU A 14 16.70 5.37 12.10
C LEU A 14 15.77 5.71 10.93
N THR A 15 15.79 6.93 10.37
CA THR A 15 15.01 7.26 9.16
C THR A 15 15.43 6.42 7.96
N PHE A 16 16.73 6.15 7.80
CA PHE A 16 17.21 5.25 6.76
C PHE A 16 16.65 3.84 6.95
N LEU A 17 16.69 3.29 8.17
CA LEU A 17 16.09 1.98 8.46
C LEU A 17 14.58 1.96 8.18
N LEU A 18 13.86 3.05 8.46
CA LEU A 18 12.42 3.17 8.16
C LEU A 18 12.12 3.28 6.66
N SER A 19 13.08 3.73 5.85
CA SER A 19 12.94 3.72 4.40
C SER A 19 12.94 2.30 3.80
N ILE A 20 13.61 1.34 4.47
CA ILE A 20 13.75 -0.04 3.98
C ILE A 20 12.40 -0.76 3.92
N PRO A 21 11.52 -0.72 4.96
CA PRO A 21 10.16 -1.25 4.85
C PRO A 21 9.28 -0.57 3.80
N ILE A 22 9.46 0.74 3.52
CA ILE A 22 8.70 1.44 2.47
C ILE A 22 9.12 0.92 1.09
N LEU A 23 10.43 0.88 0.84
CA LEU A 23 11.00 0.35 -0.40
C LEU A 23 10.68 -1.14 -0.53
N GLY A 24 10.82 -1.91 0.54
CA GLY A 24 10.47 -3.32 0.62
C GLY A 24 8.98 -3.56 0.39
N GLY A 25 8.11 -2.70 0.90
CA GLY A 25 6.67 -2.74 0.64
C GLY A 25 6.32 -2.41 -0.82
N GLY A 26 6.97 -1.40 -1.40
CA GLY A 26 6.83 -1.05 -2.82
C GLY A 26 7.36 -2.16 -3.74
N ILE A 27 8.50 -2.74 -3.41
CA ILE A 27 9.11 -3.87 -4.12
C ILE A 27 8.34 -5.16 -3.88
N TRP A 28 7.73 -5.37 -2.71
CA TRP A 28 6.89 -6.54 -2.45
C TRP A 28 5.56 -6.44 -3.21
N LEU A 29 4.98 -5.23 -3.30
CA LEU A 29 3.84 -4.96 -4.18
C LEU A 29 4.18 -5.23 -5.64
N SER A 30 5.42 -4.91 -6.06
CA SER A 30 5.91 -5.23 -7.40
C SER A 30 6.29 -6.70 -7.59
N SER A 31 6.77 -7.38 -6.55
CA SER A 31 7.22 -8.76 -6.58
C SER A 31 6.07 -9.75 -6.45
N ARG A 32 4.95 -9.37 -5.82
CA ARG A 32 3.70 -10.10 -6.00
C ARG A 32 3.16 -9.98 -7.44
N ALA A 33 3.68 -9.02 -8.20
CA ALA A 33 3.55 -8.90 -9.64
C ALA A 33 4.81 -9.39 -10.41
N ASN A 34 5.80 -10.03 -9.76
CA ASN A 34 7.01 -10.57 -10.41
C ASN A 34 6.69 -11.86 -11.17
N ASN A 35 5.98 -11.73 -12.28
CA ASN A 35 6.42 -12.40 -13.50
C ASN A 35 6.37 -11.52 -14.73
N THR A 36 5.68 -10.36 -14.75
CA THR A 36 5.76 -9.37 -15.83
C THR A 36 5.20 -8.02 -15.37
N ASP A 37 5.59 -6.96 -16.08
CA ASP A 37 5.29 -5.52 -15.92
C ASP A 37 3.79 -5.11 -15.83
N CYS A 38 3.04 -5.70 -14.91
CA CYS A 38 1.57 -5.72 -14.90
C CYS A 38 0.90 -4.40 -14.51
N MET A 39 1.48 -3.69 -13.54
CA MET A 39 0.80 -2.60 -12.82
C MET A 39 1.75 -1.42 -12.52
N LYS A 40 2.59 -1.04 -13.49
CA LYS A 40 3.52 0.10 -13.40
C LYS A 40 2.81 1.37 -12.89
N PHE A 41 1.56 1.60 -13.30
CA PHE A 41 0.77 2.77 -12.92
C PHE A 41 0.49 2.89 -11.41
N LEU A 42 0.40 1.78 -10.68
CA LEU A 42 0.17 1.78 -9.23
C LEU A 42 1.47 1.71 -8.41
N GLN A 43 2.56 1.25 -9.03
CA GLN A 43 3.84 0.98 -8.38
C GLN A 43 4.75 2.21 -8.32
N TRP A 44 4.81 3.01 -9.38
CA TRP A 44 5.70 4.17 -9.48
C TRP A 44 5.50 5.23 -8.37
N PRO A 45 4.26 5.60 -7.97
CA PRO A 45 4.07 6.58 -6.91
C PRO A 45 4.72 6.19 -5.59
N VAL A 46 4.63 4.91 -5.20
CA VAL A 46 5.20 4.40 -3.94
C VAL A 46 6.73 4.32 -4.00
N ILE A 47 7.29 3.91 -5.14
CA ILE A 47 8.75 3.85 -5.33
C ILE A 47 9.36 5.26 -5.33
N ILE A 48 8.74 6.23 -6.00
CA ILE A 48 9.19 7.63 -6.01
C ILE A 48 9.27 8.18 -4.58
N ILE A 49 8.23 7.92 -3.77
CA ILE A 49 8.18 8.35 -2.36
C ILE A 49 9.31 7.67 -1.55
N GLY A 50 9.51 6.37 -1.71
CA GLY A 50 10.57 5.63 -1.01
C GLY A 50 11.98 6.14 -1.37
N VAL A 51 12.24 6.41 -2.65
CA VAL A 51 13.52 6.95 -3.12
C VAL A 51 13.76 8.37 -2.59
N ALA A 52 12.72 9.21 -2.56
CA ALA A 52 12.83 10.55 -1.98
C ALA A 52 13.24 10.52 -0.50
N ILE A 53 12.66 9.60 0.29
CA ILE A 53 13.02 9.41 1.71
C ILE A 53 14.47 8.97 1.87
N MET A 54 14.96 8.09 0.99
CA MET A 54 16.36 7.63 0.99
C MET A 54 17.34 8.78 0.70
N VAL A 55 17.05 9.61 -0.31
CA VAL A 55 17.88 10.78 -0.65
C VAL A 55 17.92 11.79 0.51
N VAL A 56 16.79 12.06 1.15
CA VAL A 56 16.72 13.00 2.27
C VAL A 56 17.44 12.45 3.52
N SER A 57 17.39 11.13 3.76
CA SER A 57 18.14 10.50 4.86
C SER A 57 19.65 10.64 4.68
N LEU A 58 20.16 10.49 3.45
CA LEU A 58 21.57 10.69 3.12
C LEU A 58 21.99 12.16 3.27
N ALA A 59 21.13 13.09 2.85
CA ALA A 59 21.37 14.52 3.03
C ALA A 59 21.38 14.92 4.52
N GLY A 60 20.51 14.33 5.34
CA GLY A 60 20.48 14.53 6.80
C GLY A 60 21.76 14.06 7.48
N PHE A 61 22.32 12.94 7.04
CA PHE A 61 23.62 12.43 7.54
C PHE A 61 24.77 13.39 7.20
N ALA A 62 24.82 13.91 5.96
CA ALA A 62 25.79 14.93 5.58
C ALA A 62 25.62 16.24 6.39
N GLY A 63 24.39 16.65 6.68
CA GLY A 63 24.09 17.87 7.44
C GLY A 63 24.61 17.84 8.87
N ALA A 64 24.56 16.67 9.50
CA ALA A 64 25.09 16.46 10.85
C ALA A 64 26.63 16.57 10.91
N CYS A 65 27.32 16.11 9.87
CA CYS A 65 28.78 16.10 9.81
C CYS A 65 29.39 17.47 9.51
N TYR A 66 28.76 18.26 8.65
CA TYR A 66 29.32 19.53 8.17
C TYR A 66 28.88 20.78 8.96
N ARG A 67 28.02 20.63 9.99
CA ARG A 67 27.51 21.73 10.86
C ARG A 67 27.06 22.96 10.05
N ASN A 68 26.45 22.71 8.89
CA ASN A 68 26.01 23.77 7.99
C ASN A 68 24.53 24.09 8.24
N ASN A 69 24.26 25.30 8.76
CA ASN A 69 22.90 25.77 9.04
C ASN A 69 21.98 25.74 7.82
N PHE A 70 22.52 25.92 6.61
CA PHE A 70 21.74 25.81 5.37
C PHE A 70 21.25 24.38 5.13
N LEU A 71 22.14 23.38 5.34
CA LEU A 71 21.79 21.98 5.14
C LEU A 71 20.74 21.51 6.16
N MET A 72 20.82 22.02 7.39
CA MET A 72 19.85 21.71 8.43
C MET A 72 18.46 22.32 8.15
N TYR A 73 18.42 23.54 7.60
CA TYR A 73 17.17 24.16 7.12
C TYR A 73 16.55 23.38 5.95
N LEU A 74 17.38 22.98 4.99
CA LEU A 74 16.96 22.17 3.84
C LEU A 74 16.41 20.81 4.31
N TYR A 75 17.04 20.18 5.30
CA TYR A 75 16.56 18.95 5.91
C TYR A 75 15.16 19.10 6.54
N LEU A 76 14.93 20.15 7.33
CA LEU A 76 13.62 20.38 7.95
C LEU A 76 12.51 20.62 6.91
N TRP A 77 12.81 21.39 5.85
CA TRP A 77 11.88 21.62 4.74
C TRP A 77 11.58 20.34 3.96
N ALA A 78 12.61 19.55 3.64
CA ALA A 78 12.45 18.28 2.94
C ALA A 78 11.62 17.28 3.75
N MET A 79 11.88 17.16 5.07
CA MET A 79 11.11 16.32 5.97
C MET A 79 9.64 16.74 6.07
N PHE A 80 9.36 18.06 6.10
CA PHE A 80 7.98 18.56 6.09
C PHE A 80 7.22 18.12 4.83
N PHE A 81 7.81 18.29 3.65
CA PHE A 81 7.19 17.85 2.39
C PHE A 81 6.99 16.34 2.31
N ILE A 82 7.94 15.55 2.84
CA ILE A 82 7.78 14.09 2.92
C ILE A 82 6.58 13.73 3.80
N VAL A 83 6.48 14.30 5.01
CA VAL A 83 5.35 14.02 5.90
C VAL A 83 4.02 14.41 5.24
N ALA A 84 3.96 15.59 4.60
CA ALA A 84 2.78 16.04 3.88
C ALA A 84 2.41 15.09 2.71
N ALA A 85 3.39 14.64 1.94
CA ALA A 85 3.18 13.69 0.84
C ALA A 85 2.70 12.32 1.35
N LEU A 86 3.24 11.83 2.48
CA LEU A 86 2.80 10.57 3.09
C LEU A 86 1.38 10.67 3.62
N ILE A 87 1.00 11.79 4.26
CA ILE A 87 -0.38 12.05 4.68
C ILE A 87 -1.31 12.06 3.46
N GLY A 88 -0.93 12.80 2.41
CA GLY A 88 -1.68 12.85 1.15
C GLY A 88 -1.87 11.47 0.53
N PHE A 89 -0.82 10.63 0.53
CA PHE A 89 -0.88 9.26 0.05
C PHE A 89 -1.84 8.40 0.89
N VAL A 90 -1.83 8.52 2.21
CA VAL A 90 -2.78 7.80 3.09
C VAL A 90 -4.21 8.19 2.76
N ILE A 91 -4.50 9.50 2.69
CA ILE A 91 -5.84 10.01 2.37
C ILE A 91 -6.29 9.50 1.00
N PHE A 92 -5.42 9.61 -0.02
CA PHE A 92 -5.71 9.12 -1.37
C PHE A 92 -5.96 7.61 -1.37
N ALA A 93 -5.11 6.82 -0.72
CA ALA A 93 -5.24 5.38 -0.65
C ALA A 93 -6.58 4.95 -0.03
N TYR A 94 -7.02 5.60 1.05
CA TYR A 94 -8.36 5.33 1.61
C TYR A 94 -9.48 5.81 0.70
N ALA A 95 -9.40 7.02 0.15
CA ALA A 95 -10.43 7.57 -0.74
C ALA A 95 -10.68 6.67 -1.97
N VAL A 96 -9.63 6.12 -2.58
CA VAL A 96 -9.78 5.23 -3.75
C VAL A 96 -10.10 3.78 -3.38
N THR A 97 -9.94 3.38 -2.12
CA THR A 97 -10.22 2.01 -1.65
C THR A 97 -11.44 1.90 -0.75
N ASP A 98 -12.19 2.98 -0.54
CA ASP A 98 -13.34 3.00 0.37
C ASP A 98 -14.47 2.05 -0.10
N LYS A 99 -14.84 2.14 -1.38
CA LYS A 99 -15.97 1.40 -1.96
C LYS A 99 -15.62 -0.02 -2.39
N GLY A 100 -16.67 -0.85 -2.49
CA GLY A 100 -16.66 -2.21 -3.03
C GLY A 100 -16.16 -3.28 -2.07
N SER A 101 -16.91 -4.39 -2.00
CA SER A 101 -16.58 -5.61 -1.27
C SER A 101 -16.96 -6.82 -2.12
N GLY A 102 -16.35 -7.98 -1.86
CA GLY A 102 -16.83 -9.22 -2.47
C GLY A 102 -18.22 -9.57 -1.93
N GLN A 103 -19.07 -10.06 -2.81
CA GLN A 103 -20.42 -10.53 -2.51
C GLN A 103 -20.35 -11.96 -1.97
N PRO A 104 -20.95 -12.25 -0.80
CA PRO A 104 -21.05 -13.60 -0.29
C PRO A 104 -22.02 -14.41 -1.16
N VAL A 105 -21.64 -15.65 -1.45
CA VAL A 105 -22.47 -16.57 -2.22
C VAL A 105 -22.94 -17.69 -1.30
N LEU A 106 -24.21 -18.10 -1.44
CA LEU A 106 -24.80 -19.14 -0.61
C LEU A 106 -24.03 -20.46 -0.76
N ASN A 107 -23.72 -21.12 0.36
CA ASN A 107 -22.99 -22.40 0.42
C ASN A 107 -21.58 -22.35 -0.21
N ARG A 108 -20.93 -21.17 -0.26
CA ARG A 108 -19.55 -20.98 -0.75
C ARG A 108 -18.74 -20.16 0.24
N VAL A 109 -17.44 -20.48 0.35
CA VAL A 109 -16.47 -19.73 1.18
C VAL A 109 -15.80 -18.61 0.37
N TYR A 110 -15.64 -18.80 -0.93
CA TYR A 110 -15.15 -17.73 -1.81
C TYR A 110 -16.21 -16.67 -2.05
N LEU A 111 -15.76 -15.48 -2.47
CA LEU A 111 -16.60 -14.34 -2.78
C LEU A 111 -16.70 -14.16 -4.29
N ASP A 112 -17.84 -13.66 -4.76
CA ASP A 112 -17.99 -13.14 -6.12
C ASP A 112 -17.75 -11.63 -6.13
N TYR A 113 -17.25 -11.12 -7.25
CA TYR A 113 -16.86 -9.72 -7.36
C TYR A 113 -17.60 -9.11 -8.55
N SER A 114 -18.34 -8.03 -8.31
CA SER A 114 -19.01 -7.27 -9.37
C SER A 114 -18.38 -5.90 -9.52
N LEU A 115 -18.16 -5.46 -10.76
CA LEU A 115 -17.59 -4.13 -11.04
C LEU A 115 -18.52 -3.01 -10.55
N ARG A 116 -19.83 -3.28 -10.48
CA ARG A 116 -20.85 -2.32 -10.01
C ARG A 116 -20.60 -1.89 -8.57
N ASP A 117 -20.11 -2.78 -7.71
CA ASP A 117 -19.83 -2.48 -6.30
C ASP A 117 -18.65 -1.52 -6.13
N TYR A 118 -17.78 -1.44 -7.14
CA TYR A 118 -16.62 -0.56 -7.18
C TYR A 118 -16.87 0.74 -7.97
N SER A 119 -18.06 0.89 -8.58
CA SER A 119 -18.38 2.02 -9.45
C SER A 119 -18.33 3.36 -8.73
N GLY A 120 -17.90 4.40 -9.46
CA GLY A 120 -17.71 5.75 -8.92
C GLY A 120 -16.47 5.89 -8.03
N THR A 121 -15.45 5.05 -8.27
CA THR A 121 -14.09 5.27 -7.76
C THR A 121 -13.15 5.54 -8.92
N TRP A 122 -12.17 6.43 -8.72
CA TRP A 122 -11.16 6.70 -9.76
C TRP A 122 -10.41 5.42 -10.20
N LEU A 123 -10.24 4.47 -9.28
CA LEU A 123 -9.57 3.21 -9.56
C LEU A 123 -10.41 2.30 -10.48
N SER A 124 -11.74 2.24 -10.29
CA SER A 124 -12.61 1.45 -11.16
C SER A 124 -12.57 1.95 -12.60
N ASP A 125 -12.60 3.27 -12.79
CA ASP A 125 -12.59 3.88 -14.13
C ASP A 125 -11.26 3.59 -14.84
N ARG A 126 -10.17 3.57 -14.08
CA ARG A 126 -8.85 3.24 -14.61
C ARG A 126 -8.74 1.81 -15.08
N VAL A 127 -9.20 0.86 -14.26
CA VAL A 127 -9.16 -0.58 -14.59
C VAL A 127 -10.16 -0.92 -15.69
N ALA A 128 -11.29 -0.21 -15.76
CA ALA A 128 -12.29 -0.41 -16.81
C ALA A 128 -11.85 0.10 -18.19
N SER A 129 -10.88 1.02 -18.26
CA SER A 129 -10.39 1.55 -19.53
C SER A 129 -9.65 0.49 -20.37
N GLU A 130 -10.04 0.31 -21.64
CA GLU A 130 -9.53 -0.78 -22.49
C GLU A 130 -8.02 -0.76 -22.70
N SER A 131 -7.43 0.43 -22.83
CA SER A 131 -5.98 0.58 -23.06
C SER A 131 -5.13 0.13 -21.87
N TYR A 132 -5.68 0.21 -20.65
CA TYR A 132 -5.02 -0.27 -19.44
C TYR A 132 -5.40 -1.71 -19.17
N TRP A 133 -6.67 -2.06 -19.40
CA TRP A 133 -7.15 -3.42 -19.22
C TRP A 133 -6.42 -4.43 -20.08
N SER A 134 -6.16 -4.12 -21.36
CA SER A 134 -5.43 -5.03 -22.26
C SER A 134 -4.05 -5.43 -21.72
N LYS A 135 -3.35 -4.51 -21.05
CA LYS A 135 -2.05 -4.77 -20.40
C LYS A 135 -2.20 -5.57 -19.10
N ILE A 136 -3.25 -5.29 -18.35
CA ILE A 136 -3.55 -5.97 -17.08
C ILE A 136 -3.97 -7.42 -17.35
N SER A 137 -4.90 -7.64 -18.28
CA SER A 137 -5.43 -8.96 -18.62
C SER A 137 -4.37 -9.84 -19.26
N SER A 138 -3.53 -9.31 -20.17
CA SER A 138 -2.41 -10.05 -20.74
C SER A 138 -1.45 -10.53 -19.66
N CYS A 139 -1.11 -9.65 -18.71
CA CYS A 139 -0.27 -10.02 -17.59
C CYS A 139 -0.90 -11.09 -16.69
N ILE A 140 -2.18 -10.98 -16.35
CA ILE A 140 -2.85 -11.98 -15.50
C ILE A 140 -2.82 -13.35 -16.19
N ARG A 141 -3.05 -13.38 -17.50
CA ARG A 141 -2.92 -14.60 -18.31
C ARG A 141 -1.49 -15.17 -18.27
N ASP A 142 -0.47 -14.33 -18.47
CA ASP A 142 0.94 -14.73 -18.48
C ASP A 142 1.45 -15.17 -17.09
N SER A 143 0.87 -14.64 -16.02
CA SER A 143 1.20 -15.05 -14.64
C SER A 143 0.81 -16.50 -14.31
N HIS A 144 -0.05 -17.08 -15.17
CA HIS A 144 -0.60 -18.43 -15.04
C HIS A 144 -1.33 -18.68 -13.71
N VAL A 145 -1.91 -17.64 -13.10
CA VAL A 145 -2.65 -17.75 -11.83
C VAL A 145 -3.80 -18.75 -11.94
N CYS A 146 -4.58 -18.71 -13.03
CA CYS A 146 -5.67 -19.65 -13.24
C CYS A 146 -5.20 -21.09 -13.42
N ARG A 147 -4.09 -21.29 -14.14
CA ARG A 147 -3.48 -22.63 -14.29
C ARG A 147 -2.94 -23.18 -12.97
N LYS A 148 -2.44 -22.32 -12.09
CA LYS A 148 -1.98 -22.66 -10.74
C LYS A 148 -3.12 -22.92 -9.75
N MET A 149 -4.37 -22.58 -10.11
CA MET A 149 -5.54 -22.85 -9.30
C MET A 149 -5.86 -24.35 -9.24
N GLY A 150 -5.58 -25.07 -10.34
CA GLY A 150 -5.79 -26.51 -10.47
C GLY A 150 -5.08 -27.33 -9.40
N ARG A 151 -5.81 -28.24 -8.75
CA ARG A 151 -5.30 -29.19 -7.76
C ARG A 151 -5.82 -30.58 -8.07
N THR A 152 -4.89 -31.50 -8.28
CA THR A 152 -5.19 -32.92 -8.37
C THR A 152 -4.89 -33.59 -7.04
N PHE A 153 -5.85 -34.36 -6.53
CA PHE A 153 -5.68 -35.17 -5.32
C PHE A 153 -5.69 -36.63 -5.73
N ALA A 154 -4.57 -37.34 -5.51
CA ALA A 154 -4.41 -38.75 -5.87
C ALA A 154 -4.77 -39.08 -7.35
N GLY A 155 -4.49 -38.15 -8.27
CA GLY A 155 -4.80 -38.33 -9.70
C GLY A 155 -6.24 -38.03 -10.12
N VAL A 156 -7.09 -37.60 -9.18
CA VAL A 156 -8.50 -37.24 -9.44
C VAL A 156 -8.69 -35.72 -9.29
N PRO A 157 -9.53 -35.07 -10.13
CA PRO A 157 -9.90 -33.67 -9.96
C PRO A 157 -10.56 -33.40 -8.60
N GLU A 158 -10.33 -32.23 -8.03
CA GLU A 158 -10.99 -31.75 -6.81
C GLU A 158 -12.52 -31.80 -6.96
N SER A 159 -13.24 -32.31 -5.96
CA SER A 159 -14.70 -32.34 -5.99
C SER A 159 -15.31 -30.95 -5.84
N ALA A 160 -16.53 -30.76 -6.36
CA ALA A 160 -17.21 -29.47 -6.32
C ALA A 160 -17.36 -28.94 -4.88
N GLU A 161 -17.71 -29.80 -3.92
CA GLU A 161 -17.86 -29.41 -2.50
C GLU A 161 -16.56 -28.89 -1.89
N MET A 162 -15.43 -29.54 -2.19
CA MET A 162 -14.12 -29.10 -1.70
C MET A 162 -13.72 -27.77 -2.33
N PHE A 163 -13.99 -27.60 -3.64
CA PHE A 163 -13.77 -26.33 -4.34
C PHE A 163 -14.61 -25.19 -3.74
N TYR A 164 -15.88 -25.46 -3.39
CA TYR A 164 -16.79 -24.49 -2.78
C TYR A 164 -16.37 -24.01 -1.40
N LEU A 165 -15.64 -24.84 -0.66
CA LEU A 165 -15.07 -24.48 0.65
C LEU A 165 -13.69 -23.80 0.54
N ARG A 166 -13.16 -23.67 -0.67
CA ARG A 166 -11.83 -23.10 -0.89
C ARG A 166 -11.83 -21.58 -0.72
N LYS A 167 -10.79 -21.07 -0.04
CA LYS A 167 -10.49 -19.64 0.03
C LYS A 167 -9.75 -19.23 -1.24
N LEU A 168 -10.48 -18.74 -2.23
CA LEU A 168 -9.92 -18.18 -3.46
C LEU A 168 -9.44 -16.74 -3.23
N SER A 169 -8.35 -16.38 -3.89
CA SER A 169 -7.96 -14.98 -4.02
C SER A 169 -8.94 -14.24 -4.94
N PRO A 170 -9.05 -12.90 -4.82
CA PRO A 170 -9.99 -12.14 -5.65
C PRO A 170 -9.80 -12.31 -7.16
N ILE A 171 -8.55 -12.54 -7.61
CA ILE A 171 -8.22 -12.78 -9.01
C ILE A 171 -8.64 -14.19 -9.42
N GLU A 172 -8.38 -15.20 -8.59
CA GLU A 172 -8.83 -16.57 -8.86
C GLU A 172 -10.36 -16.65 -8.99
N SER A 173 -11.10 -16.03 -8.06
CA SER A 173 -12.56 -16.05 -8.11
C SER A 173 -13.17 -15.20 -9.22
N GLY A 174 -12.50 -14.13 -9.65
CA GLY A 174 -13.03 -13.18 -10.64
C GLY A 174 -12.63 -13.49 -12.08
N CYS A 175 -11.45 -14.08 -12.31
CA CYS A 175 -10.89 -14.30 -13.65
C CYS A 175 -10.86 -15.78 -14.06
N CYS A 176 -10.76 -16.70 -13.11
CA CYS A 176 -10.48 -18.11 -13.38
C CYS A 176 -11.72 -19.02 -13.30
N LYS A 177 -12.87 -18.47 -12.90
CA LYS A 177 -14.16 -19.16 -12.88
C LYS A 177 -15.27 -18.23 -13.39
N PRO A 178 -16.39 -18.76 -13.89
CA PRO A 178 -17.55 -17.95 -14.23
C PRO A 178 -18.22 -17.39 -12.97
N PRO A 179 -18.99 -16.28 -13.09
CA PRO A 179 -19.84 -15.79 -12.01
C PRO A 179 -20.84 -16.85 -11.55
N THR A 180 -21.12 -16.94 -10.24
CA THR A 180 -22.03 -17.97 -9.73
C THR A 180 -23.48 -17.74 -10.19
N SER A 181 -23.84 -16.48 -10.48
CA SER A 181 -25.13 -16.08 -11.06
C SER A 181 -25.44 -16.76 -12.41
N CYS A 182 -24.40 -17.23 -13.11
CA CYS A 182 -24.55 -17.86 -14.42
C CYS A 182 -25.08 -19.30 -14.37
N GLY A 183 -25.07 -19.96 -13.20
CA GLY A 183 -25.61 -21.31 -13.04
C GLY A 183 -24.82 -22.43 -13.73
N PHE A 184 -23.52 -22.21 -14.00
CA PHE A 184 -22.66 -23.22 -14.60
C PHE A 184 -22.39 -24.38 -13.61
N THR A 185 -22.23 -25.59 -14.16
CA THR A 185 -21.88 -26.78 -13.39
C THR A 185 -20.37 -26.98 -13.35
N TYR A 186 -19.86 -27.25 -12.16
CA TYR A 186 -18.44 -27.49 -11.92
C TYR A 186 -18.01 -28.83 -12.53
N ILE A 187 -16.93 -28.81 -13.32
CA ILE A 187 -16.25 -30.03 -13.80
C ILE A 187 -14.85 -30.07 -13.20
N ASN A 188 -14.09 -29.00 -13.43
CA ASN A 188 -12.80 -28.76 -12.81
C ASN A 188 -12.67 -27.26 -12.49
N GLU A 189 -11.51 -26.84 -12.01
CA GLU A 189 -11.27 -25.50 -11.51
C GLU A 189 -11.50 -24.40 -12.56
N THR A 190 -11.08 -24.62 -13.80
CA THR A 190 -11.18 -23.63 -14.91
C THR A 190 -12.11 -24.05 -16.04
N VAL A 191 -12.80 -25.17 -15.92
CA VAL A 191 -13.71 -25.73 -16.92
C VAL A 191 -15.06 -25.97 -16.27
N TRP A 192 -16.06 -25.33 -16.87
CA TRP A 192 -17.41 -25.29 -16.37
C TRP A 192 -18.37 -25.54 -17.52
N ASN A 193 -19.37 -26.40 -17.31
CA ASN A 193 -20.40 -26.64 -18.32
C ASN A 193 -21.58 -25.70 -18.10
N PRO A 194 -22.22 -25.21 -19.17
CA PRO A 194 -23.48 -24.50 -19.03
C PRO A 194 -24.48 -25.44 -18.35
N GLY A 195 -25.07 -24.99 -17.23
CA GLY A 195 -26.16 -25.72 -16.60
C GLY A 195 -27.37 -25.72 -17.53
N GLY A 196 -28.24 -26.74 -17.44
CA GLY A 196 -29.46 -26.83 -18.24
C GLY A 196 -30.53 -25.77 -17.93
N GLY A 197 -30.20 -24.75 -17.12
CA GLY A 197 -31.09 -23.65 -16.75
C GLY A 197 -30.83 -22.38 -17.57
N LEU A 198 -31.63 -21.34 -17.33
CA LEU A 198 -31.43 -20.04 -17.96
C LEU A 198 -30.09 -19.44 -17.51
N VAL A 199 -29.26 -19.06 -18.48
CA VAL A 199 -28.05 -18.28 -18.24
C VAL A 199 -28.46 -16.99 -17.53
N GLY A 200 -27.84 -16.70 -16.39
CA GLY A 200 -28.13 -15.49 -15.61
C GLY A 200 -28.06 -14.22 -16.46
N SER A 201 -28.75 -13.16 -16.04
CA SER A 201 -28.78 -11.87 -16.75
C SER A 201 -27.45 -11.10 -16.71
N ASP A 202 -26.39 -11.72 -16.20
CA ASP A 202 -25.08 -11.12 -16.09
C ASP A 202 -24.36 -11.21 -17.46
N PRO A 203 -23.95 -10.08 -18.06
CA PRO A 203 -23.25 -10.10 -19.35
C PRO A 203 -21.96 -10.91 -19.32
N ASP A 204 -21.35 -11.10 -18.15
CA ASP A 204 -20.13 -11.91 -18.01
C ASP A 204 -20.38 -13.39 -18.28
N CYS A 205 -21.62 -13.89 -18.14
CA CYS A 205 -21.96 -15.27 -18.47
C CYS A 205 -21.74 -15.61 -19.96
N LEU A 206 -21.92 -14.62 -20.84
CA LEU A 206 -21.69 -14.75 -22.28
C LEU A 206 -20.22 -14.55 -22.66
N ARG A 207 -19.44 -13.93 -21.79
CA ARG A 207 -18.00 -13.65 -22.00
C ARG A 207 -17.10 -14.77 -21.48
N TRP A 208 -17.62 -15.64 -20.62
CA TRP A 208 -16.89 -16.80 -20.12
C TRP A 208 -16.55 -17.79 -21.24
N SER A 209 -15.32 -18.30 -21.24
CA SER A 209 -14.85 -19.35 -22.14
C SER A 209 -14.04 -20.39 -21.36
N ASN A 210 -14.16 -21.67 -21.74
CA ASN A 210 -13.32 -22.74 -21.18
C ASN A 210 -11.91 -22.79 -21.83
N ASP A 211 -11.66 -21.95 -22.85
CA ASP A 211 -10.33 -21.74 -23.40
C ASP A 211 -9.42 -21.07 -22.37
N GLN A 212 -8.29 -21.72 -22.07
CA GLN A 212 -7.35 -21.28 -21.04
C GLN A 212 -6.67 -19.95 -21.39
N GLU A 213 -6.66 -19.54 -22.67
CA GLU A 213 -6.14 -18.25 -23.11
C GLU A 213 -7.16 -17.11 -23.01
N GLN A 214 -8.45 -17.43 -22.85
CA GLN A 214 -9.54 -16.46 -22.82
C GLN A 214 -10.20 -16.35 -21.44
N LEU A 215 -10.58 -17.48 -20.83
CA LEU A 215 -11.28 -17.59 -19.54
C LEU A 215 -12.28 -16.44 -19.32
N CYS A 216 -12.29 -15.83 -18.13
CA CYS A 216 -13.02 -14.60 -17.86
C CYS A 216 -12.13 -13.35 -17.92
N TYR A 217 -11.02 -13.37 -18.67
CA TYR A 217 -10.07 -12.24 -18.69
C TYR A 217 -10.65 -10.94 -19.27
N ASN A 218 -11.79 -11.00 -19.96
CA ASN A 218 -12.52 -9.81 -20.42
C ASN A 218 -13.82 -9.52 -19.66
N CYS A 219 -14.08 -10.28 -18.59
CA CYS A 219 -15.26 -10.08 -17.74
C CYS A 219 -15.10 -8.89 -16.81
N ASP A 220 -16.21 -8.26 -16.47
CA ASP A 220 -16.24 -7.19 -15.47
C ASP A 220 -16.00 -7.76 -14.05
N SER A 221 -16.33 -9.03 -13.83
CA SER A 221 -15.99 -9.80 -12.64
C SER A 221 -14.48 -9.97 -12.44
N CYS A 222 -13.72 -10.13 -13.52
CA CYS A 222 -12.25 -10.20 -13.45
C CYS A 222 -11.65 -8.83 -13.12
N LYS A 223 -12.17 -7.75 -13.74
CA LYS A 223 -11.79 -6.37 -13.39
C LYS A 223 -12.07 -6.08 -11.91
N ALA A 224 -13.23 -6.49 -11.41
CA ALA A 224 -13.60 -6.35 -10.01
C ALA A 224 -12.69 -7.17 -9.08
N GLY A 225 -12.31 -8.40 -9.48
CA GLY A 225 -11.31 -9.21 -8.77
C GLY A 225 -9.95 -8.53 -8.67
N VAL A 226 -9.49 -7.87 -9.74
CA VAL A 226 -8.27 -7.05 -9.72
C VAL A 226 -8.40 -5.88 -8.76
N LEU A 227 -9.51 -5.12 -8.82
CA LEU A 227 -9.78 -4.01 -7.92
C LEU A 227 -9.78 -4.45 -6.45
N ALA A 228 -10.40 -5.57 -6.13
CA ALA A 228 -10.42 -6.14 -4.79
C ALA A 228 -9.02 -6.56 -4.31
N SER A 229 -8.22 -7.18 -5.19
CA SER A 229 -6.83 -7.55 -4.91
C SER A 229 -5.96 -6.32 -4.63
N LEU A 230 -6.14 -5.27 -5.43
CA LEU A 230 -5.48 -3.98 -5.27
C LEU A 230 -5.86 -3.30 -3.97
N LYS A 231 -7.17 -3.18 -3.67
CA LYS A 231 -7.69 -2.66 -2.40
C LYS A 231 -7.08 -3.36 -1.20
N LYS A 232 -7.03 -4.69 -1.21
CA LYS A 232 -6.42 -5.47 -0.11
C LYS A 232 -4.94 -5.17 0.07
N SER A 233 -4.20 -5.04 -1.03
CA SER A 233 -2.76 -4.77 -1.00
C SER A 233 -2.47 -3.34 -0.57
N TRP A 234 -3.23 -2.37 -1.06
CA TRP A 234 -3.14 -0.95 -0.71
C TRP A 234 -3.46 -0.71 0.76
N ARG A 235 -4.46 -1.39 1.32
CA ARG A 235 -4.76 -1.30 2.75
C ARG A 235 -3.60 -1.79 3.61
N LYS A 236 -2.93 -2.88 3.21
CA LYS A 236 -1.72 -3.36 3.91
C LYS A 236 -0.58 -2.35 3.86
N VAL A 237 -0.32 -1.78 2.68
CA VAL A 237 0.72 -0.76 2.50
C VAL A 237 0.38 0.51 3.30
N SER A 238 -0.87 0.96 3.28
CA SER A 238 -1.35 2.12 4.04
C SER A 238 -1.16 1.93 5.55
N VAL A 239 -1.48 0.74 6.10
CA VAL A 239 -1.23 0.45 7.52
C VAL A 239 0.25 0.54 7.87
N ILE A 240 1.14 -0.04 7.05
CA ILE A 240 2.59 0.08 7.25
C ILE A 240 3.01 1.56 7.17
N ASN A 241 2.46 2.30 6.21
CA ASN A 241 2.76 3.71 6.02
C ASN A 241 2.33 4.58 7.22
N ILE A 242 1.18 4.30 7.84
CA ILE A 242 0.71 5.01 9.05
C ILE A 242 1.71 4.83 10.20
N VAL A 243 2.20 3.61 10.41
CA VAL A 243 3.21 3.34 11.46
C VAL A 243 4.47 4.16 11.21
N ILE A 244 4.94 4.21 9.96
CA ILE A 244 6.14 4.97 9.59
C ILE A 244 5.91 6.47 9.70
N LEU A 245 4.72 6.95 9.33
CA LEU A 245 4.33 8.35 9.50
C LEU A 245 4.44 8.79 10.96
N ILE A 246 3.91 8.00 11.90
CA ILE A 246 3.99 8.30 13.34
C ILE A 246 5.45 8.44 13.77
N LEU A 247 6.30 7.49 13.36
CA LEU A 247 7.72 7.53 13.67
C LEU A 247 8.40 8.77 13.07
N LEU A 248 8.13 9.09 11.79
CA LEU A 248 8.68 10.28 11.13
C LEU A 248 8.25 11.58 11.79
N VAL A 249 7.00 11.67 12.28
CA VAL A 249 6.52 12.84 13.03
C VAL A 249 7.28 13.00 14.34
N ILE A 250 7.49 11.92 15.09
CA ILE A 250 8.29 11.96 16.33
C ILE A 250 9.71 12.44 16.02
N LEU A 251 10.35 11.87 14.98
CA LEU A 251 11.70 12.26 14.56
C LEU A 251 11.77 13.72 14.12
N TYR A 252 10.76 14.21 13.41
CA TYR A 252 10.64 15.61 13.01
C TYR A 252 10.52 16.56 14.21
N VAL A 253 9.72 16.21 15.22
CA VAL A 253 9.59 17.02 16.46
C VAL A 253 10.92 17.08 17.22
N VAL A 254 11.62 15.95 17.34
CA VAL A 254 12.95 15.91 17.99
C VAL A 254 13.97 16.72 17.20
N ALA A 255 14.00 16.61 15.87
CA ALA A 255 14.89 17.40 15.02
C ALA A 255 14.62 18.90 15.16
N CYS A 256 13.34 19.32 15.18
CA CYS A 256 12.94 20.70 15.45
C CYS A 256 13.36 21.18 16.84
N ALA A 257 13.26 20.33 17.88
CA ALA A 257 13.68 20.66 19.23
C ALA A 257 15.21 20.83 19.31
N ALA A 258 15.97 19.91 18.72
CA ALA A 258 17.43 19.99 18.64
C ALA A 258 17.89 21.24 17.87
N PHE A 259 17.20 21.58 16.78
CA PHE A 259 17.48 22.80 16.03
C PHE A 259 17.26 24.07 16.84
N ARG A 260 16.10 24.17 17.50
CA ARG A 260 15.77 25.32 18.36
C ARG A 260 16.77 25.47 19.50
N HIS A 261 17.21 24.36 20.09
CA HIS A 261 18.21 24.37 21.14
C HIS A 261 19.57 24.88 20.65
N ASN A 262 20.07 24.39 19.50
CA ASN A 262 21.33 24.91 18.93
C ASN A 262 21.22 26.40 18.55
N LYS A 263 20.10 26.83 17.97
CA LYS A 263 19.88 28.24 17.63
C LYS A 263 19.86 29.14 18.86
N ARG A 264 19.33 28.68 20.00
CA ARG A 264 19.38 29.41 21.28
C ARG A 264 20.80 29.56 21.81
N ILE A 265 21.64 28.53 21.69
CA ILE A 265 23.05 28.58 22.10
C ILE A 265 23.82 29.58 21.22
N ASP A 266 23.61 29.57 19.90
CA ASP A 266 24.31 30.49 18.99
C ASP A 266 23.83 31.95 19.12
N ASN A 267 22.66 32.20 19.72
CA ASN A 267 22.07 33.53 19.86
C ASN A 267 22.39 34.24 21.20
N ASP A 268 23.19 33.64 22.10
CA ASP A 268 23.54 34.20 23.43
C ASP A 268 22.32 34.77 24.22
N GLU A 269 21.13 34.15 24.13
CA GLU A 269 20.03 34.55 25.00
C GLU A 269 20.37 34.14 26.44
N PRO A 270 20.39 35.08 27.41
CA PRO A 270 20.79 34.79 28.78
C PRO A 270 19.86 33.70 29.33
N TYR A 271 20.48 32.63 29.83
CA TYR A 271 19.82 31.61 30.63
C TYR A 271 18.96 32.36 31.65
N GLY A 272 17.64 32.19 31.58
CA GLY A 272 16.70 32.96 32.39
C GLY A 272 17.24 33.07 33.80
N GLU A 273 17.55 34.29 34.23
CA GLU A 273 18.15 34.55 35.53
C GLU A 273 17.35 33.77 36.56
N THR A 274 18.00 32.83 37.23
CA THR A 274 17.51 32.33 38.49
C THR A 274 17.40 33.55 39.38
N ARG A 275 16.17 34.03 39.57
CA ARG A 275 15.85 35.13 40.48
C ARG A 275 16.24 34.69 41.88
N MET A 276 17.51 34.88 42.24
CA MET A 276 17.97 34.80 43.60
C MET A 276 17.50 36.07 44.29
N GLU A 277 16.39 35.98 45.02
CA GLU A 277 16.13 36.94 46.09
C GLU A 277 17.24 36.79 47.13
N LYS A 278 18.24 37.66 47.07
CA LYS A 278 19.12 37.89 48.21
C LYS A 278 18.26 38.46 49.34
N ALA A 279 17.94 37.62 50.32
CA ALA A 279 17.48 38.08 51.62
C ALA A 279 18.55 39.02 52.19
N GLN A 280 18.22 40.29 52.28
CA GLN A 280 19.07 41.35 52.78
C GLN A 280 19.15 41.22 54.32
N PRO A 281 20.33 40.98 54.92
CA PRO A 281 20.42 40.89 56.38
C PRO A 281 20.29 42.30 56.96
N SER A 282 19.27 42.50 57.80
CA SER A 282 19.13 43.72 58.60
C SER A 282 20.30 43.79 59.59
N ARG A 283 21.19 44.77 59.42
CA ARG A 283 22.14 45.19 60.46
C ARG A 283 21.35 45.70 61.66
N ILE A 284 21.38 44.96 62.76
CA ILE A 284 21.04 45.49 64.07
C ILE A 284 22.37 45.91 64.70
N HIS A 285 22.59 47.22 64.78
CA HIS A 285 23.63 47.80 65.62
C HIS A 285 23.12 47.84 67.07
N PHE A 286 24.05 47.62 68.01
CA PHE A 286 23.89 47.63 69.47
C PHE A 286 23.04 48.78 70.02
#